data_AF-A0A0R2QRR8-F1
#
_entry.id   AF-A0A0R2QRR8-F1
#
_cell.length_a   1.000
_cell.length_b   1.000
_cell.length_c   1.000
_cell.angle_alpha   90.00
_cell.angle_beta   90.00
_cell.angle_gamma   90.00
#
_symmetry.space_group_name_H-M   'P 1'
#
loop_
_entity.id
_entity.type
_entity.pdbx_description
1 polymer ?
#
loop_
_entity_poly.entity_id
_entity_poly.type
_entity_poly.pdbx_seq_one_letter_code
_entity_poly.pdbx_strand_id
1 'polypeptide(L)'
;MIKQPRLWTGLALPGSVWLIALFAVPFYAVACVAFGAIDPIFRDAVPQWNPFNWNFVQAQEILQSLTSGPLRGVIVRTIIYVVSAMSISFMIGFPIAYFLARHAGKRKLLMLVLIIVPFWVNYLMRMLAWVNLLSPSGLFSRFMSFFGINYNWLDGSPITVILGLVYGYVPFLILPLYATLDRLDWRLIEAARDLGASSRDAFRLVTVPLARAGLVAAGVLIALPMFGDYYTNDLLSRSPSTEMLGNQIDFFLKVPRCSATKSTSFSIRARNHSVGRFWFS
;
A
#
# COMPACT_ATOMS: atom_id res chain seq x y z
N MET A 1 -1.92 -13.16 -45.13
CA MET A 1 -0.89 -13.51 -44.14
C MET A 1 0.27 -12.54 -44.25
N ILE A 2 0.28 -11.44 -43.49
CA ILE A 2 1.35 -10.43 -43.57
C ILE A 2 2.30 -10.62 -42.39
N LYS A 3 3.40 -11.33 -42.64
CA LYS A 3 4.59 -11.33 -41.78
C LYS A 3 5.32 -9.99 -41.99
N GLN A 4 4.99 -8.96 -41.21
CA GLN A 4 5.89 -7.83 -40.99
C GLN A 4 6.08 -7.53 -39.50
N PRO A 5 6.61 -8.49 -38.70
CA PRO A 5 6.87 -8.26 -37.29
C PRO A 5 7.90 -7.14 -37.05
N ARG A 6 8.85 -6.92 -37.98
CA ARG A 6 9.95 -5.97 -37.81
C ARG A 6 9.54 -4.49 -37.78
N LEU A 7 8.50 -4.10 -38.52
CA LEU A 7 8.04 -2.70 -38.57
C LEU A 7 7.30 -2.30 -37.29
N TRP A 8 6.39 -3.15 -36.80
CA TRP A 8 5.69 -2.96 -35.53
C TRP A 8 6.64 -3.02 -34.32
N THR A 9 7.63 -3.93 -34.35
CA THR A 9 8.68 -3.94 -33.34
C THR A 9 9.51 -2.66 -33.39
N GLY A 10 9.88 -2.16 -34.59
CA GLY A 10 10.62 -0.90 -34.76
C GLY A 10 9.92 0.32 -34.17
N LEU A 11 8.59 0.41 -34.31
CA LEU A 11 7.76 1.47 -33.72
C LEU A 11 7.66 1.36 -32.19
N ALA A 12 7.62 0.14 -31.64
CA ALA A 12 7.55 -0.07 -30.19
C ALA A 12 8.91 0.09 -29.49
N LEU A 13 10.03 -0.14 -30.19
CA LEU A 13 11.39 -0.11 -29.64
C LEU A 13 11.72 1.13 -28.80
N PRO A 14 11.56 2.38 -29.26
CA PRO A 14 11.93 3.54 -28.45
C PRO A 14 11.11 3.62 -27.15
N GLY A 15 9.82 3.30 -27.20
CA GLY A 15 8.96 3.27 -26.00
C GLY A 15 9.33 2.13 -25.06
N SER A 16 9.59 0.93 -25.58
CA SER A 16 10.00 -0.23 -24.78
C SER A 16 11.36 -0.01 -24.11
N VAL A 17 12.34 0.53 -24.84
CA VAL A 17 13.67 0.87 -24.28
C VAL A 17 13.53 1.91 -23.19
N TRP A 18 12.71 2.95 -23.41
CA TRP A 18 12.45 3.98 -22.40
C TRP A 18 11.82 3.41 -21.12
N LEU A 19 10.80 2.54 -21.24
CA LEU A 19 10.16 1.91 -20.09
C LEU A 19 11.11 0.98 -19.33
N ILE A 20 11.93 0.19 -20.04
CA ILE A 20 12.93 -0.68 -19.44
C ILE A 20 13.97 0.15 -18.68
N ALA A 21 14.45 1.25 -19.28
CA ALA A 21 15.41 2.13 -18.63
C ALA A 21 14.82 2.76 -17.35
N LEU A 22 13.60 3.29 -17.42
CA LEU A 22 12.92 3.91 -16.27
C LEU A 22 12.65 2.90 -15.15
N PHE A 23 12.42 1.63 -15.46
CA PHE A 23 12.28 0.59 -14.45
C PHE A 23 13.64 0.11 -13.90
N ALA A 24 14.63 -0.06 -14.76
CA ALA A 24 15.94 -0.58 -14.39
C ALA A 24 16.73 0.39 -13.51
N VAL A 25 16.66 1.70 -13.75
CA VAL A 25 17.39 2.72 -12.97
C VAL A 25 17.01 2.73 -11.47
N PRO A 26 15.74 2.88 -11.06
CA PRO A 26 15.37 2.85 -9.65
C PRO A 26 15.60 1.48 -9.03
N PHE A 27 15.37 0.38 -9.77
CA PHE A 27 15.66 -0.96 -9.28
C PHE A 27 17.16 -1.14 -9.01
N TYR A 28 18.01 -0.63 -9.89
CA TYR A 28 19.45 -0.64 -9.73
C TYR A 28 19.89 0.23 -8.54
N ALA A 29 19.31 1.42 -8.36
CA ALA A 29 19.57 2.25 -7.20
C ALA A 29 19.22 1.54 -5.88
N VAL A 30 18.08 0.85 -5.84
CA VAL A 30 17.68 0.02 -4.68
C VAL A 30 18.67 -1.13 -4.46
N ALA A 31 19.11 -1.81 -5.52
CA ALA A 31 20.12 -2.85 -5.42
C ALA A 31 21.45 -2.30 -4.86
N CYS A 32 21.91 -1.15 -5.33
CA CYS A 32 23.14 -0.52 -4.84
C CYS A 32 23.06 -0.18 -3.33
N VAL A 33 21.88 0.19 -2.84
CA VAL A 33 21.63 0.40 -1.39
C VAL A 33 21.60 -0.94 -0.65
N ALA A 34 20.90 -1.95 -1.18
CA ALA A 34 20.72 -3.25 -0.53
C ALA A 34 22.01 -4.07 -0.44
N PHE A 35 22.88 -3.98 -1.44
CA PHE A 35 24.21 -4.60 -1.47
C PHE A 35 25.32 -3.64 -0.98
N GLY A 36 24.92 -2.50 -0.44
CA GLY A 36 25.81 -1.48 0.09
C GLY A 36 26.46 -1.87 1.42
N ALA A 37 27.20 -0.92 1.99
CA ALA A 37 27.75 -1.06 3.33
C ALA A 37 26.94 -0.22 4.33
N ILE A 38 26.88 -0.65 5.59
CA ILE A 38 26.33 0.17 6.67
C ILE A 38 27.48 0.84 7.40
N ASP A 39 27.45 2.17 7.53
CA ASP A 39 28.47 2.90 8.26
C ASP A 39 28.44 2.51 9.75
N PRO A 40 29.57 2.03 10.34
CA PRO A 40 29.57 1.51 11.71
C PRO A 40 29.30 2.58 12.79
N ILE A 41 29.46 3.87 12.45
CA ILE A 41 29.30 5.00 13.37
C ILE A 41 27.88 5.58 13.30
N PHE A 42 27.36 5.77 12.08
CA PHE A 42 26.07 6.44 11.85
C PHE A 42 24.93 5.46 11.61
N ARG A 43 25.24 4.18 11.36
CA ARG A 43 24.30 3.12 10.93
C ARG A 43 23.48 3.51 9.69
N ASP A 44 24.02 4.39 8.87
CA ASP A 44 23.43 4.82 7.61
C ASP A 44 23.79 3.84 6.49
N ALA A 45 22.87 3.66 5.54
CA ALA A 45 23.12 2.85 4.36
C ALA A 45 23.95 3.65 3.34
N VAL A 46 25.16 3.17 3.05
CA VAL A 46 26.05 3.72 2.03
C VAL A 46 25.90 2.92 0.74
N PRO A 47 25.26 3.48 -0.31
CA PRO A 47 25.03 2.75 -1.56
C PRO A 47 26.34 2.48 -2.29
N GLN A 48 26.51 1.24 -2.74
CA GLN A 48 27.65 0.82 -3.56
C GLN A 48 27.23 0.72 -5.03
N TRP A 49 27.54 1.78 -5.78
CA TRP A 49 27.22 1.85 -7.21
C TRP A 49 28.05 0.92 -8.08
N ASN A 50 29.21 0.43 -7.60
CA ASN A 50 29.99 -0.53 -8.34
C ASN A 50 29.59 -1.98 -7.96
N PRO A 51 29.05 -2.79 -8.89
CA PRO A 51 28.65 -4.17 -8.61
C PRO A 51 29.78 -5.07 -8.11
N PHE A 52 31.03 -4.76 -8.46
CA PHE A 52 32.18 -5.54 -8.01
C PHE A 52 32.47 -5.39 -6.51
N ASN A 53 31.99 -4.31 -5.88
CA ASN A 53 32.19 -4.03 -4.47
C ASN A 53 30.95 -4.36 -3.62
N TRP A 54 29.99 -5.12 -4.17
CA TRP A 54 28.77 -5.49 -3.45
C TRP A 54 29.06 -6.43 -2.29
N ASN A 55 28.57 -6.05 -1.10
CA ASN A 55 28.74 -6.83 0.10
C ASN A 55 27.60 -7.84 0.23
N PHE A 56 27.82 -9.05 -0.29
CA PHE A 56 26.83 -10.14 -0.24
C PHE A 56 26.55 -10.64 1.19
N VAL A 57 27.52 -10.53 2.10
CA VAL A 57 27.35 -10.92 3.50
C VAL A 57 26.34 -9.99 4.17
N GLN A 58 26.51 -8.68 4.01
CA GLN A 58 25.57 -7.69 4.54
C GLN A 58 24.19 -7.80 3.90
N ALA A 59 24.11 -8.03 2.59
CA ALA A 59 22.83 -8.27 1.91
C ALA A 59 22.10 -9.51 2.47
N GLN A 60 22.85 -10.58 2.78
CA GLN A 60 22.30 -11.77 3.41
C GLN A 60 21.82 -11.50 4.84
N GLU A 61 22.55 -10.73 5.64
CA GLU A 61 22.14 -10.32 6.99
C GLU A 61 20.85 -9.48 6.96
N ILE A 62 20.74 -8.53 6.01
CA ILE A 62 19.51 -7.75 5.80
C ILE A 62 18.35 -8.69 5.44
N LEU A 63 18.57 -9.65 4.53
CA LEU A 63 17.53 -10.60 4.14
C LEU A 63 17.11 -11.51 5.32
N GLN A 64 18.06 -11.92 6.15
CA GLN A 64 17.79 -12.68 7.39
C GLN A 64 17.05 -11.82 8.42
N SER A 65 17.32 -10.51 8.49
CA SER A 65 16.60 -9.59 9.38
C SER A 65 15.11 -9.45 9.03
N LEU A 66 14.77 -9.60 7.74
CA LEU A 66 13.38 -9.62 7.25
C LEU A 66 12.68 -10.93 7.61
N THR A 67 13.35 -12.08 7.47
CA THR A 67 12.72 -13.40 7.66
C THR A 67 12.73 -13.88 9.12
N SER A 68 13.77 -13.54 9.88
CA SER A 68 14.04 -14.05 11.23
C SER A 68 14.34 -12.98 12.28
N GLY A 69 14.50 -11.72 11.85
CA GLY A 69 14.84 -10.60 12.72
C GLY A 69 13.65 -9.75 13.19
N PRO A 70 13.93 -8.54 13.72
CA PRO A 70 12.92 -7.66 14.33
C PRO A 70 11.86 -7.13 13.34
N LEU A 71 12.16 -7.14 12.04
CA LEU A 71 11.24 -6.69 10.98
C LEU A 71 10.18 -7.74 10.61
N ARG A 72 10.37 -9.01 11.00
CA ARG A 72 9.42 -10.10 10.71
C ARG A 72 8.01 -9.77 11.21
N GLY A 73 7.91 -9.19 12.42
CA GLY A 73 6.64 -8.80 13.01
C GLY A 73 5.89 -7.77 12.15
N VAL A 74 6.62 -6.79 11.62
CA VAL A 74 6.05 -5.74 10.74
C VAL A 74 5.61 -6.32 9.40
N ILE A 75 6.40 -7.24 8.80
CA ILE A 75 6.03 -7.90 7.54
C ILE A 75 4.75 -8.72 7.70
N VAL A 76 4.70 -9.58 8.72
CA VAL A 76 3.52 -10.42 8.98
C VAL A 76 2.29 -9.55 9.25
N ARG A 77 2.42 -8.50 10.06
CA ARG A 77 1.33 -7.54 10.32
C ARG A 77 0.86 -6.85 9.05
N THR A 78 1.79 -6.38 8.21
CA THR A 78 1.46 -5.75 6.93
C THR A 78 0.71 -6.72 6.02
N ILE A 79 1.15 -7.97 5.89
CA ILE A 79 0.46 -9.00 5.11
C ILE A 79 -0.96 -9.24 5.65
N ILE A 80 -1.12 -9.38 6.97
CA ILE A 80 -2.43 -9.57 7.60
C ILE A 80 -3.35 -8.38 7.31
N TYR A 81 -2.85 -7.15 7.41
CA TYR A 81 -3.65 -5.94 7.16
C TYR A 81 -4.04 -5.83 5.69
N VAL A 82 -3.11 -6.06 4.76
CA VAL A 82 -3.40 -6.00 3.32
C VAL A 82 -4.38 -7.11 2.93
N VAL A 83 -4.16 -8.35 3.38
CA VAL A 83 -5.06 -9.48 3.06
C VAL A 83 -6.46 -9.28 3.66
N SER A 84 -6.55 -8.80 4.90
CA SER A 84 -7.86 -8.52 5.53
C SER A 84 -8.58 -7.35 4.85
N ALA A 85 -7.90 -6.23 4.61
CA ALA A 85 -8.47 -5.08 3.91
C ALA A 85 -8.88 -5.44 2.48
N MET A 86 -8.05 -6.19 1.76
CA MET A 86 -8.34 -6.69 0.42
C MET A 86 -9.57 -7.61 0.45
N SER A 87 -9.63 -8.57 1.38
CA SER A 87 -10.77 -9.48 1.51
C SER A 87 -12.08 -8.73 1.76
N ILE A 88 -12.09 -7.78 2.70
CA ILE A 88 -13.26 -6.93 2.99
C ILE A 88 -13.61 -6.08 1.75
N SER A 89 -12.61 -5.54 1.06
CA SER A 89 -12.81 -4.77 -0.16
C SER A 89 -13.44 -5.61 -1.27
N PHE A 90 -13.06 -6.89 -1.41
CA PHE A 90 -13.72 -7.82 -2.32
C PHE A 90 -15.15 -8.14 -1.88
N MET A 91 -15.39 -8.35 -0.58
CA MET A 91 -16.74 -8.60 -0.07
C MET A 91 -17.71 -7.45 -0.35
N ILE A 92 -17.23 -6.20 -0.38
CA ILE A 92 -18.05 -5.01 -0.67
C ILE A 92 -18.05 -4.69 -2.17
N GLY A 93 -16.87 -4.62 -2.77
CA GLY A 93 -16.66 -4.17 -4.14
C GLY A 93 -17.16 -5.16 -5.19
N PHE A 94 -17.05 -6.47 -4.93
CA PHE A 94 -17.51 -7.48 -5.89
C PHE A 94 -19.04 -7.45 -6.09
N PRO A 95 -19.89 -7.45 -5.04
CA PRO A 95 -21.34 -7.30 -5.22
C PRO A 95 -21.73 -6.02 -5.94
N ILE A 96 -21.07 -4.90 -5.62
CA ILE A 96 -21.31 -3.61 -6.27
C ILE A 96 -20.95 -3.69 -7.76
N ALA A 97 -19.75 -4.18 -8.10
CA ALA A 97 -19.31 -4.32 -9.48
C ALA A 97 -20.21 -5.28 -10.28
N TYR A 98 -20.63 -6.39 -9.67
CA TYR A 98 -21.56 -7.34 -10.27
C TYR A 98 -22.93 -6.71 -10.52
N PHE A 99 -23.45 -5.94 -9.56
CA PHE A 99 -24.69 -5.21 -9.73
C PHE A 99 -24.60 -4.19 -10.87
N LEU A 100 -23.49 -3.44 -10.94
CA LEU A 100 -23.27 -2.46 -12.01
C LEU A 100 -23.19 -3.12 -13.39
N ALA A 101 -22.46 -4.23 -13.51
CA ALA A 101 -22.33 -4.96 -14.77
C ALA A 101 -23.68 -5.56 -15.21
N ARG A 102 -24.50 -6.02 -14.26
CA ARG A 102 -25.71 -6.79 -14.58
C ARG A 102 -27.00 -5.98 -14.65
N HIS A 103 -27.18 -5.00 -13.76
CA HIS A 103 -28.48 -4.35 -13.54
C HIS A 103 -28.50 -2.86 -13.84
N ALA A 104 -27.34 -2.19 -13.95
CA ALA A 104 -27.31 -0.75 -14.11
C ALA A 104 -27.76 -0.26 -15.51
N GLY A 105 -27.72 -1.14 -16.53
CA GLY A 105 -28.21 -0.85 -17.88
C GLY A 105 -27.69 0.49 -18.43
N LYS A 106 -28.61 1.39 -18.83
CA LYS A 106 -28.27 2.74 -19.35
C LYS A 106 -27.68 3.67 -18.29
N ARG A 107 -27.90 3.40 -16.99
CA ARG A 107 -27.44 4.24 -15.86
C ARG A 107 -26.06 3.83 -15.34
N LYS A 108 -25.39 2.85 -15.96
CA LYS A 108 -24.09 2.34 -15.51
C LYS A 108 -23.02 3.42 -15.37
N LEU A 109 -22.92 4.32 -16.35
CA LEU A 109 -21.96 5.42 -16.31
C LEU A 109 -22.25 6.38 -15.15
N LEU A 110 -23.52 6.72 -14.93
CA LEU A 110 -23.93 7.60 -13.83
C LEU A 110 -23.62 6.98 -12.46
N MET A 111 -23.88 5.67 -12.28
CA MET A 111 -23.56 4.96 -11.04
C MET A 111 -22.04 4.89 -10.81
N LEU A 112 -21.25 4.61 -11.85
CA LEU A 112 -19.78 4.62 -11.74
C LEU A 112 -19.27 6.01 -11.34
N VAL A 113 -19.78 7.06 -11.97
CA VAL A 113 -19.42 8.44 -11.62
C VAL A 113 -19.77 8.73 -10.17
N LEU A 114 -20.97 8.37 -9.71
CA LEU A 114 -21.38 8.61 -8.31
C LEU A 114 -20.46 7.89 -7.30
N ILE A 115 -19.96 6.70 -7.65
CA ILE A 115 -18.98 5.97 -6.84
C ILE A 115 -17.62 6.67 -6.83
N ILE A 116 -17.18 7.23 -7.97
CA ILE A 116 -15.84 7.83 -8.13
C ILE A 116 -15.78 9.27 -7.58
N VAL A 117 -16.86 10.05 -7.73
CA VAL A 117 -16.93 11.47 -7.34
C VAL A 117 -16.40 11.74 -5.92
N PRO A 118 -16.78 11.00 -4.87
CA PRO A 118 -16.26 11.26 -3.52
C PRO A 118 -14.75 10.96 -3.37
N PHE A 119 -14.16 10.23 -4.31
CA PHE A 119 -12.74 9.86 -4.32
C PHE A 119 -11.88 10.82 -5.13
N TRP A 120 -12.50 11.78 -5.82
CA TRP A 120 -11.75 12.83 -6.52
C TRP A 120 -11.07 13.80 -5.54
N VAL A 121 -11.58 13.88 -4.30
CA VAL A 121 -10.88 14.59 -3.22
C VAL A 121 -9.56 13.90 -2.91
N ASN A 122 -8.51 14.69 -2.70
CA ASN A 122 -7.18 14.18 -2.33
C ASN A 122 -7.28 13.19 -1.16
N TYR A 123 -6.62 12.03 -1.33
CA TYR A 123 -6.54 10.97 -0.35
C TYR A 123 -6.18 11.48 1.06
N LEU A 124 -5.17 12.35 1.18
CA LEU A 124 -4.75 12.89 2.49
C LEU A 124 -5.86 13.66 3.19
N MET A 125 -6.62 14.48 2.46
CA MET A 125 -7.74 15.25 3.03
C MET A 125 -8.86 14.33 3.51
N ARG A 126 -9.14 13.26 2.78
CA ARG A 126 -10.10 12.23 3.20
C ARG A 126 -9.66 11.52 4.49
N MET A 127 -8.37 11.22 4.62
CA MET A 127 -7.83 10.59 5.83
C MET A 127 -7.88 11.53 7.04
N LEU A 128 -7.57 12.82 6.86
CA LEU A 128 -7.73 13.82 7.93
C LEU A 128 -9.18 13.99 8.37
N ALA A 129 -10.13 13.93 7.45
CA ALA A 129 -11.56 13.93 7.79
C ALA A 129 -11.92 12.70 8.66
N TRP A 130 -11.39 11.53 8.33
CA TRP A 130 -11.56 10.33 9.17
C TRP A 130 -10.92 10.48 10.55
N VAL A 131 -9.71 11.03 10.65
CA VAL A 131 -9.07 11.33 11.95
C VAL A 131 -9.97 12.20 12.81
N ASN A 132 -10.53 13.28 12.25
CA ASN A 132 -11.46 14.15 12.98
C ASN A 132 -12.75 13.40 13.37
N LEU A 133 -13.25 12.51 12.52
CA LEU A 133 -14.48 11.75 12.79
C LEU A 133 -14.30 10.70 13.90
N LEU A 134 -13.17 9.98 13.87
CA LEU A 134 -12.78 8.91 14.80
C LEU A 134 -12.12 9.43 16.09
N SER A 135 -11.83 10.73 16.15
CA SER A 135 -11.31 11.37 17.36
C SER A 135 -12.23 11.13 18.56
N PRO A 136 -11.72 11.11 19.80
CA PRO A 136 -12.55 10.89 21.00
C PRO A 136 -13.74 11.87 21.11
N SER A 137 -13.56 13.10 20.63
CA SER A 137 -14.60 14.14 20.59
C SER A 137 -15.43 14.14 19.28
N GLY A 138 -15.11 13.27 18.33
CA GLY A 138 -15.70 13.19 17.00
C GLY A 138 -17.12 12.62 16.97
N LEU A 139 -17.83 12.85 15.87
CA LEU A 139 -19.23 12.43 15.72
C LEU A 139 -19.40 10.91 15.81
N PHE A 140 -18.46 10.13 15.27
CA PHE A 140 -18.54 8.66 15.29
C PHE A 140 -18.35 8.11 16.70
N SER A 141 -17.34 8.61 17.43
CA SER A 141 -17.09 8.21 18.81
C SER A 141 -18.27 8.57 19.72
N ARG A 142 -18.88 9.75 19.54
CA ARG A 142 -20.12 10.14 20.25
C ARG A 142 -21.28 9.21 19.93
N PHE A 143 -21.47 8.87 18.65
CA PHE A 143 -22.52 7.94 18.24
C PHE A 143 -22.31 6.55 18.85
N MET A 144 -21.08 6.04 18.90
CA MET A 144 -20.80 4.76 19.56
C MET A 144 -20.95 4.81 21.08
N SER A 145 -20.58 5.92 21.72
CA SER A 145 -20.79 6.10 23.16
C SER A 145 -22.28 6.08 23.54
N PHE A 146 -23.18 6.48 22.62
CA PHE A 146 -24.62 6.37 22.81
C PHE A 146 -25.09 4.90 22.90
N PHE A 147 -24.42 3.99 22.18
CA PHE A 147 -24.63 2.54 22.30
C PHE A 147 -23.81 1.90 23.44
N GLY A 148 -23.16 2.69 24.29
CA GLY A 148 -22.35 2.21 25.41
C GLY A 148 -20.94 1.76 25.04
N ILE A 149 -20.48 1.99 23.80
CA ILE A 149 -19.14 1.61 23.34
C ILE A 149 -18.22 2.82 23.44
N ASN A 150 -17.43 2.89 24.51
CA ASN A 150 -16.36 3.86 24.67
C ASN A 150 -15.02 3.22 24.29
N TYR A 151 -14.67 3.31 23.01
CA TYR A 151 -13.41 2.78 22.46
C TYR A 151 -12.60 3.90 21.79
N ASN A 152 -11.30 3.96 22.05
CA ASN A 152 -10.43 4.92 21.40
C ASN A 152 -9.91 4.33 20.07
N TRP A 153 -10.55 4.72 18.98
CA TRP A 153 -10.26 4.21 17.64
C TRP A 153 -8.89 4.63 17.11
N LEU A 154 -8.35 5.77 17.56
CA LEU A 154 -7.09 6.32 17.05
C LEU A 154 -5.85 5.85 17.84
N ASP A 155 -6.04 5.13 18.96
CA ASP A 155 -4.95 4.70 19.83
C ASP A 155 -4.36 3.36 19.40
N GLY A 156 -3.71 3.32 18.23
CA GLY A 156 -3.04 2.10 17.81
C GLY A 156 -3.96 0.93 17.47
N SER A 157 -5.21 1.18 17.08
CA SER A 157 -6.15 0.10 16.73
C SER A 157 -5.89 -0.48 15.33
N PRO A 158 -5.63 -1.80 15.19
CA PRO A 158 -5.50 -2.47 13.89
C PRO A 158 -6.75 -2.30 13.00
N ILE A 159 -7.93 -2.27 13.62
CA ILE A 159 -9.22 -2.19 12.93
C ILE A 159 -9.33 -0.87 12.17
N THR A 160 -8.90 0.23 12.79
CA THR A 160 -8.93 1.57 12.18
C THR A 160 -8.03 1.64 10.95
N VAL A 161 -6.86 0.99 10.98
CA VAL A 161 -5.96 0.91 9.82
C VAL A 161 -6.61 0.12 8.69
N ILE A 162 -7.17 -1.06 8.99
CA ILE A 162 -7.84 -1.91 8.00
C ILE A 162 -9.03 -1.17 7.37
N LEU A 163 -9.85 -0.48 8.17
CA LEU A 163 -10.98 0.32 7.67
C LEU A 163 -10.52 1.48 6.78
N GLY A 164 -9.44 2.16 7.14
CA GLY A 164 -8.82 3.20 6.33
C GLY A 164 -8.37 2.67 4.96
N LEU A 165 -7.71 1.50 4.93
CA LEU A 165 -7.32 0.82 3.69
C LEU A 165 -8.56 0.42 2.86
N VAL A 166 -9.55 -0.23 3.46
CA VAL A 166 -10.79 -0.62 2.75
C VAL A 166 -11.44 0.59 2.10
N TYR A 167 -11.67 1.65 2.88
CA TYR A 167 -12.24 2.88 2.35
C TYR A 167 -11.38 3.48 1.25
N GLY A 168 -10.05 3.46 1.39
CA GLY A 168 -9.12 3.98 0.41
C GLY A 168 -9.22 3.32 -0.97
N TYR A 169 -9.35 1.99 -1.00
CA TYR A 169 -9.12 1.20 -2.20
C TYR A 169 -10.35 0.52 -2.81
N VAL A 170 -11.49 0.47 -2.11
CA VAL A 170 -12.74 -0.13 -2.63
C VAL A 170 -13.14 0.39 -4.02
N PRO A 171 -13.13 1.71 -4.33
CA PRO A 171 -13.53 2.18 -5.65
C PRO A 171 -12.52 1.83 -6.73
N PHE A 172 -11.23 1.86 -6.39
CA PHE A 172 -10.16 1.44 -7.29
C PHE A 172 -10.25 -0.06 -7.60
N LEU A 173 -10.84 -0.86 -6.70
CA LEU A 173 -11.18 -2.26 -6.97
C LEU A 173 -12.43 -2.40 -7.86
N ILE A 174 -13.47 -1.59 -7.62
CA ILE A 174 -14.75 -1.68 -8.36
C ILE A 174 -14.54 -1.50 -9.87
N LEU A 175 -13.66 -0.59 -10.30
CA LEU A 175 -13.43 -0.29 -11.72
C LEU A 175 -12.91 -1.49 -12.54
N PRO A 176 -11.78 -2.13 -12.19
CA PRO A 176 -11.29 -3.31 -12.92
C PRO A 176 -12.23 -4.51 -12.76
N LEU A 177 -12.92 -4.67 -11.62
CA LEU A 177 -13.93 -5.70 -11.47
C LEU A 177 -15.11 -5.49 -12.42
N TYR A 178 -15.64 -4.28 -12.48
CA TYR A 178 -16.71 -3.92 -13.41
C TYR A 178 -16.27 -4.17 -14.86
N ALA A 179 -15.08 -3.73 -15.25
CA ALA A 179 -14.56 -3.94 -16.60
C ALA A 179 -14.40 -5.43 -16.96
N THR A 180 -14.07 -6.27 -15.99
CA THR A 180 -14.00 -7.73 -16.17
C THR A 180 -15.40 -8.33 -16.34
N LEU A 181 -16.34 -7.96 -15.46
CA LEU A 181 -17.68 -8.54 -15.42
C LEU A 181 -18.56 -8.06 -16.59
N ASP A 182 -18.42 -6.80 -17.03
CA ASP A 182 -19.15 -6.23 -18.19
C ASP A 182 -18.75 -6.88 -19.52
N ARG A 183 -17.57 -7.53 -19.58
CA ARG A 183 -17.08 -8.26 -20.77
C ARG A 183 -17.55 -9.71 -20.84
N LEU A 184 -18.14 -10.26 -19.76
CA LEU A 184 -18.61 -11.64 -19.77
C LEU A 184 -19.82 -11.79 -20.68
N ASP A 185 -19.78 -12.78 -21.57
CA ASP A 185 -20.95 -13.12 -22.38
C ASP A 185 -22.03 -13.72 -21.49
N TRP A 186 -23.13 -12.97 -21.36
CA TRP A 186 -24.25 -13.36 -20.53
C TRP A 186 -24.97 -14.61 -21.03
N ARG A 187 -24.85 -14.94 -22.33
CA ARG A 187 -25.45 -16.15 -22.91
C ARG A 187 -24.92 -17.42 -22.25
N LEU A 188 -23.68 -17.41 -21.74
CA LEU A 188 -23.12 -18.55 -21.00
C LEU A 188 -23.86 -18.80 -19.68
N ILE A 189 -24.34 -17.75 -19.03
CA ILE A 189 -25.06 -17.85 -17.76
C ILE A 189 -26.52 -18.24 -18.01
N GLU A 190 -27.12 -17.78 -19.11
CA GLU A 190 -28.45 -18.24 -19.56
C GLU A 190 -28.43 -19.72 -19.92
N ALA A 191 -27.47 -20.16 -20.73
CA ALA A 191 -27.31 -21.57 -21.10
C ALA A 191 -27.12 -22.49 -19.88
N ALA A 192 -26.37 -22.03 -18.87
CA ALA A 192 -26.23 -22.78 -17.61
C ALA A 192 -27.57 -22.92 -16.87
N ARG A 193 -28.40 -21.87 -16.87
CA ARG A 193 -29.74 -21.91 -16.25
C ARG A 193 -30.71 -22.78 -17.05
N ASP A 194 -30.60 -22.79 -18.38
CA ASP A 194 -31.38 -23.67 -19.25
C ASP A 194 -31.03 -25.15 -19.04
N LEU A 195 -29.78 -25.45 -18.68
CA LEU A 195 -29.33 -26.78 -18.26
C LEU A 195 -29.73 -27.16 -16.81
N GLY A 196 -30.51 -26.31 -16.13
CA GLY A 196 -31.04 -26.57 -14.79
C GLY A 196 -30.19 -26.02 -13.64
N ALA A 197 -29.12 -25.25 -13.90
CA ALA A 197 -28.35 -24.63 -12.83
C ALA A 197 -29.16 -23.54 -12.11
N SER A 198 -29.13 -23.54 -10.77
CA SER A 198 -29.69 -22.44 -9.99
C SER A 198 -28.88 -21.16 -10.19
N SER A 199 -29.44 -19.98 -9.88
CA SER A 199 -28.70 -18.70 -10.00
C SER A 199 -27.41 -18.68 -9.18
N ARG A 200 -27.37 -19.39 -8.05
CA ARG A 200 -26.17 -19.52 -7.20
C ARG A 200 -25.13 -20.44 -7.84
N ASP A 201 -25.58 -21.51 -8.48
CA ASP A 201 -24.70 -22.47 -9.15
C ASP A 201 -24.12 -21.89 -10.44
N ALA A 202 -24.95 -21.24 -11.26
CA ALA A 202 -24.49 -20.52 -12.45
C ALA A 202 -23.45 -19.45 -12.09
N PHE A 203 -23.67 -18.72 -10.99
CA PHE A 203 -22.69 -17.75 -10.50
C PHE A 203 -21.36 -18.41 -10.08
N ARG A 204 -21.40 -19.48 -9.26
CA ARG A 204 -20.20 -20.14 -8.73
C ARG A 204 -19.44 -20.95 -9.78
N LEU A 205 -20.14 -21.61 -10.69
CA LEU A 205 -19.56 -22.53 -11.68
C LEU A 205 -19.19 -21.85 -13.00
N VAL A 206 -19.86 -20.75 -13.36
CA VAL A 206 -19.64 -20.07 -14.64
C VAL A 206 -19.02 -18.70 -14.42
N THR A 207 -19.69 -17.81 -13.68
CA THR A 207 -19.24 -16.41 -13.52
C THR A 207 -17.89 -16.31 -12.81
N VAL A 208 -17.72 -16.98 -11.66
CA VAL A 208 -16.47 -16.87 -10.87
C VAL A 208 -15.25 -17.43 -11.63
N PRO A 209 -15.30 -18.62 -12.27
CA PRO A 209 -14.18 -19.14 -13.03
C PRO A 209 -13.83 -18.31 -14.27
N LEU A 210 -14.83 -17.77 -14.98
CA LEU A 210 -14.59 -16.88 -16.11
C LEU A 210 -13.98 -15.55 -15.68
N ALA A 211 -14.42 -15.00 -14.54
CA ALA A 211 -13.91 -13.75 -14.00
C ALA A 211 -12.56 -13.89 -13.26
N ARG A 212 -12.08 -15.12 -12.97
CA ARG A 212 -10.93 -15.36 -12.08
C ARG A 212 -9.68 -14.56 -12.43
N ALA A 213 -9.36 -14.44 -13.72
CA ALA A 213 -8.17 -13.71 -14.16
C ALA A 213 -8.30 -12.20 -13.90
N GLY A 214 -9.49 -11.64 -14.11
CA GLY A 214 -9.78 -10.24 -13.80
C GLY A 214 -9.93 -9.97 -12.32
N LEU A 215 -10.43 -10.93 -11.53
CA LEU A 215 -10.45 -10.86 -10.06
C LEU A 215 -9.03 -10.79 -9.51
N VAL A 216 -8.13 -11.65 -9.97
CA VAL A 216 -6.71 -11.63 -9.57
C VAL A 216 -6.05 -10.33 -10.01
N ALA A 217 -6.27 -9.88 -11.24
CA ALA A 217 -5.71 -8.62 -11.74
C ALA A 217 -6.18 -7.41 -10.93
N ALA A 218 -7.48 -7.31 -10.64
CA ALA A 218 -8.06 -6.27 -9.80
C ALA A 218 -7.50 -6.31 -8.37
N GLY A 219 -7.29 -7.52 -7.86
CA GLY A 219 -6.71 -7.74 -6.55
C GLY A 219 -5.26 -7.28 -6.45
N VAL A 220 -4.42 -7.65 -7.42
CA VAL A 220 -3.03 -7.19 -7.51
C VAL A 220 -2.96 -5.67 -7.65
N LEU A 221 -3.86 -5.08 -8.45
CA LEU A 221 -3.94 -3.63 -8.67
C LEU A 221 -4.11 -2.85 -7.37
N ILE A 222 -4.91 -3.34 -6.41
CA ILE A 222 -5.08 -2.68 -5.11
C ILE A 222 -4.06 -3.13 -4.07
N ALA A 223 -3.58 -4.38 -4.12
CA ALA A 223 -2.66 -4.90 -3.11
C ALA A 223 -1.30 -4.20 -3.18
N LEU A 224 -0.77 -3.96 -4.39
CA LEU A 224 0.52 -3.29 -4.58
C LEU A 224 0.63 -1.94 -3.85
N PRO A 225 -0.28 -0.96 -4.07
CA PRO A 225 -0.22 0.29 -3.34
C PRO A 225 -0.54 0.14 -1.85
N MET A 226 -1.41 -0.80 -1.45
CA MET A 226 -1.70 -1.05 -0.03
C MET A 226 -0.45 -1.44 0.78
N PHE A 227 0.49 -2.21 0.20
CA PHE A 227 1.74 -2.58 0.89
C PHE A 227 2.63 -1.36 1.20
N GLY A 228 2.57 -0.32 0.37
CA GLY A 228 3.33 0.92 0.54
C GLY A 228 2.57 2.02 1.27
N ASP A 229 1.34 1.78 1.71
CA ASP A 229 0.47 2.80 2.29
C ASP A 229 0.84 3.09 3.75
N TYR A 230 1.84 3.96 3.92
CA TYR A 230 2.27 4.42 5.24
C TYR A 230 1.39 5.56 5.77
N TYR A 231 0.83 6.39 4.88
CA TYR A 231 0.02 7.55 5.22
C TYR A 231 -1.21 7.17 6.06
N THR A 232 -1.87 6.05 5.72
CA THR A 232 -3.05 5.59 6.47
C THR A 232 -2.73 5.42 7.95
N ASN A 233 -1.64 4.70 8.24
CA ASN A 233 -1.25 4.42 9.60
C ASN A 233 -0.75 5.68 10.32
N ASP A 234 0.09 6.48 9.66
CA ASP A 234 0.69 7.70 10.22
C ASP A 234 -0.35 8.78 10.55
N LEU A 235 -1.51 8.75 9.90
CA LEU A 235 -2.60 9.67 10.17
C LEU A 235 -3.60 9.11 11.18
N LEU A 236 -4.03 7.85 11.02
CA LEU A 236 -5.12 7.28 11.82
C LEU A 236 -4.68 6.62 13.13
N SER A 237 -3.49 6.02 13.18
CA SER A 237 -3.11 5.13 14.27
C SER A 237 -1.90 5.63 15.05
N ARG A 238 -0.92 6.25 14.35
CA ARG A 238 0.30 6.86 14.93
C ARG A 238 0.97 6.01 16.02
N SER A 239 0.87 4.70 15.93
CA SER A 239 1.31 3.79 16.98
C SER A 239 2.34 2.81 16.45
N PRO A 240 3.46 2.60 17.16
CA PRO A 240 4.47 1.60 16.79
C PRO A 240 3.90 0.17 16.64
N SER A 241 2.81 -0.12 17.35
CA SER A 241 2.17 -1.44 17.34
C SER A 241 1.40 -1.73 16.05
N THR A 242 1.09 -0.73 15.22
CA THR A 242 0.31 -0.89 13.98
C THR A 242 1.07 -0.56 12.71
N GLU A 243 2.29 -0.02 12.78
CA GLU A 243 3.10 0.37 11.62
C GLU A 243 3.12 -0.66 10.47
N MET A 244 3.18 -0.20 9.23
CA MET A 244 3.36 -1.09 8.08
C MET A 244 4.80 -0.98 7.56
N LEU A 245 5.17 -1.85 6.62
CA LEU A 245 6.47 -1.78 5.95
C LEU A 245 6.77 -0.38 5.41
N GLY A 246 5.77 0.31 4.86
CA GLY A 246 5.91 1.69 4.40
C GLY A 246 6.32 2.67 5.50
N ASN A 247 5.79 2.54 6.73
CA ASN A 247 6.15 3.42 7.85
C ASN A 247 7.61 3.23 8.27
N GLN A 248 8.10 2.00 8.24
CA GLN A 248 9.51 1.71 8.53
C GLN A 248 10.43 2.37 7.49
N ILE A 249 10.09 2.27 6.20
CA ILE A 249 10.85 2.93 5.13
C ILE A 249 10.84 4.45 5.32
N ASP A 250 9.68 5.04 5.58
CA ASP A 250 9.55 6.49 5.82
C ASP A 250 10.33 6.95 7.05
N PHE A 251 10.31 6.16 8.14
CA PHE A 251 11.13 6.41 9.33
C PHE A 251 12.62 6.49 8.98
N PHE A 252 13.17 5.50 8.24
CA PHE A 252 14.57 5.50 7.83
C PHE A 252 14.96 6.66 6.91
N LEU A 253 14.02 7.17 6.10
CA LEU A 253 14.25 8.34 5.26
C LEU A 253 14.27 9.66 6.05
N LYS A 254 13.49 9.74 7.14
CA LYS A 254 13.31 10.95 7.95
C LYS A 254 14.31 11.09 9.11
N VAL A 255 15.00 10.02 9.53
CA VAL A 255 16.03 10.14 10.58
C VAL A 255 17.05 11.19 10.14
N PRO A 256 17.32 12.25 10.94
CA PRO A 256 18.21 13.30 10.51
C PRO A 256 19.62 12.74 10.31
N ARG A 257 20.12 12.77 9.07
CA ARG A 257 21.51 12.42 8.64
C ARG A 257 22.63 13.24 9.32
N CYS A 258 22.28 14.06 10.31
CA CYS A 258 23.13 15.07 10.96
C CYS A 258 22.87 15.19 12.47
N SER A 259 22.34 14.17 13.16
CA SER A 259 22.24 14.22 14.63
C SER A 259 23.53 13.75 15.32
N ALA A 260 24.36 12.95 14.66
CA ALA A 260 25.58 12.41 15.25
C ALA A 260 26.79 13.37 15.22
N THR A 261 26.76 14.45 14.41
CA THR A 261 27.79 15.52 14.47
C THR A 261 27.50 16.58 15.54
N LYS A 262 26.23 16.78 15.93
CA LYS A 262 25.88 17.79 16.94
C LYS A 262 26.11 17.35 18.39
N SER A 263 26.11 16.04 18.67
CA SER A 263 26.34 15.53 20.04
C SER A 263 27.81 15.62 20.46
N THR A 264 28.76 15.44 19.54
CA THR A 264 30.21 15.52 19.83
C THR A 264 30.71 16.96 19.98
N SER A 265 30.16 17.93 19.24
CA SER A 265 30.53 19.35 19.45
C SER A 265 30.00 19.95 20.75
N PHE A 266 28.88 19.45 21.29
CA PHE A 266 28.37 19.90 22.58
C PHE A 266 29.18 19.31 23.75
N SER A 267 29.63 18.05 23.64
CA SER A 267 30.50 17.40 24.63
C SER A 267 31.89 18.04 24.73
N ILE A 268 32.47 18.46 23.60
CA ILE A 268 33.80 19.13 23.60
C ILE A 268 33.68 20.59 24.10
N ARG A 269 32.58 21.30 23.82
CA ARG A 269 32.38 22.66 24.34
C ARG A 269 31.99 22.70 25.83
N ALA A 270 31.33 21.67 26.35
CA ALA A 270 31.02 21.57 27.78
C ALA A 270 32.24 21.18 28.64
N ARG A 271 33.24 20.48 28.07
CA ARG A 271 34.46 20.09 28.80
C ARG A 271 35.50 21.23 28.89
N ASN A 272 35.42 22.26 28.05
CA ASN A 272 36.32 23.42 28.11
C ASN A 272 35.83 24.57 29.02
N HIS A 273 34.58 24.55 29.49
CA HIS A 273 34.05 25.59 30.39
C HIS A 273 34.24 25.29 31.89
N SER A 274 34.74 24.11 32.25
CA SER A 274 34.97 23.70 33.65
C SER A 274 36.41 23.90 34.16
N VAL A 275 37.32 24.44 33.34
CA VAL A 275 38.73 24.70 33.74
C VAL A 275 39.05 26.20 33.88
N GLY A 276 38.10 27.10 33.60
CA GLY A 276 38.34 28.55 33.54
C GLY A 276 37.70 29.40 34.65
N ARG A 277 37.29 28.82 35.78
CA ARG A 277 36.67 29.56 36.90
C ARG A 277 37.43 29.40 38.22
N PHE A 278 38.73 29.69 38.13
CA PHE A 278 39.57 30.11 39.25
C PHE A 278 40.28 31.33 38.69
N TRP A 279 39.94 32.54 39.14
CA TRP A 279 40.64 33.84 38.99
C TRP A 279 39.59 34.97 38.97
N PHE A 280 39.75 35.87 39.93
CA PHE A 280 39.07 37.15 40.17
C PHE A 280 37.77 37.16 40.98
N SER A 281 37.96 37.48 42.28
CA SER A 281 37.35 38.54 43.08
C SER A 281 36.02 39.15 42.65
#